data_AF-A0A9P8J0J2-F1
#
_entry.id   AF-A0A9P8J0J2-F1
#
_cell.length_a   1.000
_cell.length_b   1.000
_cell.length_c   1.000
_cell.angle_alpha   90.00
_cell.angle_beta   90.00
_cell.angle_gamma   90.00
#
_symmetry.space_group_name_H-M   'P 1'
#
loop_
_entity.id
_entity.type
_entity.pdbx_description
1 polymer ?
#
loop_
_entity_poly.entity_id
_entity_poly.type
_entity_poly.pdbx_seq_one_letter_code
_entity_poly.pdbx_strand_id
1 'polypeptide(L)'
;HIVPFMVVVKIGRPAEVGRPGNRGKRDSQMVLMRFLNRIHYNLPMAPMELEMYHHIRNIIGVNPTFYEFLLQIDADTVVAADSATRFVASFLHDTRLIGVCGETALTNAKSSIVTMMQVYEYYISHNLIKAFESLFGSVTCLPGCFSMYRIRDAASGKPLFVSKEVVEMYAEIRVDTLHTKNLLHLGEDRYLTTLLMKWHPAYKTKFIMRAKAWTIAPDSWTVFMSQRRRWINSTVHNLVELTSLSQLCGFCCFSMRFIVFLDLLSTIIQPVLVGYLVYIFVRIGQDPGGVSTIAIIMLVAVYGMQALVFIIRRKWEMVGWMIIYLIATPVFSMALPLYSFWHMDDFSWGNTRVVTGEKGKQVVVSDEGKFDPASIPKKRWEDYQAELWEAQTSRDDDARSAISGVTGVSYATKSAYPGMGGSVYDYPPSRPMSTLGVPQGPFGNQSRISLAPSEMPLMGGGYSPNSVEMAEMPLPSDDAILAEIRDILAKTDLMTITKKSVKSELERRFGVPLDAKRAYIGSATEAILSGQL
;
A
#
# COMPACT_ATOMS: atom_id res chain seq x y z
N HIS A 1 -19.14 -13.63 -1.53
CA HIS A 1 -18.55 -13.83 -0.19
C HIS A 1 -18.23 -12.48 0.40
N ILE A 2 -18.59 -12.22 1.66
CA ILE A 2 -18.08 -11.05 2.39
C ILE A 2 -16.69 -11.44 2.91
N VAL A 3 -15.69 -10.62 2.61
CA VAL A 3 -14.33 -10.82 3.13
C VAL A 3 -14.20 -9.96 4.39
N PRO A 4 -14.02 -10.54 5.58
CA PRO A 4 -13.76 -9.75 6.79
C PRO A 4 -12.42 -9.03 6.66
N PHE A 5 -12.38 -7.76 7.03
CA PHE A 5 -11.19 -6.93 6.96
C PHE A 5 -11.00 -6.12 8.24
N MET A 6 -9.77 -5.65 8.44
CA MET A 6 -9.39 -4.77 9.55
C MET A 6 -8.68 -3.56 8.99
N VAL A 7 -9.05 -2.37 9.47
CA VAL A 7 -8.42 -1.10 9.09
C VAL A 7 -7.58 -0.61 10.26
N VAL A 8 -6.28 -0.42 10.03
CA VAL A 8 -5.36 0.19 11.01
C VAL A 8 -5.08 1.62 10.55
N VAL A 9 -5.68 2.60 11.22
CA VAL A 9 -5.51 4.02 10.91
C VAL A 9 -4.30 4.58 11.65
N LYS A 10 -3.32 5.09 10.91
CA LYS A 10 -2.11 5.73 11.47
C LYS A 10 -2.42 7.22 11.66
N ILE A 11 -2.58 7.66 12.91
CA ILE A 11 -3.01 9.04 13.26
C ILE A 11 -1.85 10.00 13.58
N GLY A 12 -0.61 9.51 13.68
CA GLY A 12 0.57 10.34 14.01
C GLY A 12 0.65 10.73 15.50
N ARG A 13 1.64 11.57 15.83
CA ARG A 13 1.76 12.20 17.14
C ARG A 13 0.99 13.52 17.19
N PRO A 14 0.52 13.99 18.37
CA PRO A 14 -0.14 15.30 18.51
C PRO A 14 0.67 16.51 18.00
N ALA A 15 2.00 16.38 17.91
CA ALA A 15 2.90 17.40 17.37
C ALA A 15 3.04 17.40 15.83
N GLU A 16 2.45 16.42 15.12
CA GLU A 16 2.54 16.35 13.65
C GLU A 16 1.48 17.24 12.99
N VAL A 17 1.84 18.50 12.72
CA VAL A 17 0.94 19.48 12.10
C VAL A 17 0.75 19.30 10.57
N GLY A 18 1.65 18.57 9.92
CA GLY A 18 1.63 18.34 8.46
C GLY A 18 1.51 16.86 8.12
N ARG A 19 0.39 16.46 7.51
CA ARG A 19 0.08 15.05 7.14
C ARG A 19 0.31 14.07 8.31
N PRO A 20 -0.31 14.27 9.48
CA PRO A 20 -0.12 13.42 10.66
C PRO A 20 -0.34 11.95 10.33
N GLY A 21 0.56 11.08 10.80
CA GLY A 21 0.44 9.64 10.60
C GLY A 21 0.71 9.15 9.17
N ASN A 22 1.05 10.04 8.23
CA ASN A 22 1.63 9.64 6.95
C ASN A 22 2.95 8.90 7.23
N ARG A 23 3.06 7.66 6.73
CA ARG A 23 4.13 6.71 7.05
C ARG A 23 4.36 5.78 5.87
N GLY A 24 5.59 5.30 5.71
CA GLY A 24 6.00 4.50 4.55
C GLY A 24 5.39 3.09 4.52
N LYS A 25 5.64 2.37 3.43
CA LYS A 25 5.23 0.97 3.25
C LYS A 25 5.81 0.08 4.35
N ARG A 26 7.11 0.23 4.63
CA ARG A 26 7.82 -0.44 5.73
C ARG A 26 7.06 -0.38 7.04
N ASP A 27 6.54 0.81 7.40
CA ASP A 27 5.87 1.01 8.68
C ASP A 27 4.56 0.20 8.76
N SER A 28 3.84 0.04 7.65
CA SER A 28 2.68 -0.86 7.55
C SER A 28 3.07 -2.35 7.59
N GLN A 29 4.14 -2.74 6.88
CA GLN A 29 4.68 -4.11 6.91
C GLN A 29 5.11 -4.49 8.34
N MET A 30 5.77 -3.57 9.05
CA MET A 30 6.26 -3.76 10.43
C MET A 30 5.14 -3.99 11.46
N VAL A 31 3.95 -3.39 11.28
CA VAL A 31 2.79 -3.67 12.15
C VAL A 31 2.42 -5.15 12.10
N LEU A 32 2.21 -5.69 10.89
CA LEU A 32 1.86 -7.10 10.71
C LEU A 32 3.00 -8.05 11.06
N MET A 33 4.24 -7.73 10.69
CA MET A 33 5.41 -8.56 10.99
C MET A 33 5.67 -8.68 12.50
N ARG A 34 5.56 -7.58 13.27
CA ARG A 34 5.73 -7.62 14.74
C ARG A 34 4.59 -8.34 15.42
N PHE A 35 3.35 -8.12 14.98
CA PHE A 35 2.18 -8.82 15.49
C PHE A 35 2.34 -10.35 15.34
N LEU A 36 2.59 -10.83 14.11
CA LEU A 36 2.76 -12.26 13.82
C LEU A 36 4.01 -12.87 14.50
N ASN A 37 5.12 -12.12 14.57
CA ASN A 37 6.29 -12.53 15.34
C ASN A 37 5.93 -12.76 16.83
N ARG A 38 5.29 -11.79 17.46
CA ARG A 38 4.88 -11.88 18.87
C ARG A 38 3.92 -13.03 19.14
N ILE A 39 3.01 -13.30 18.21
CA ILE A 39 2.13 -14.48 18.24
C ILE A 39 2.96 -15.78 18.27
N HIS A 40 3.87 -15.94 17.31
CA HIS A 40 4.63 -17.19 17.18
C HIS A 40 5.65 -17.44 18.29
N TYR A 41 6.17 -16.39 18.92
CA TYR A 41 7.13 -16.49 20.04
C TYR A 41 6.49 -16.30 21.44
N ASN A 42 5.15 -16.21 21.53
CA ASN A 42 4.38 -15.86 22.74
C ASN A 42 4.97 -14.67 23.54
N LEU A 43 5.23 -13.57 22.84
CA LEU A 43 5.86 -12.37 23.39
C LEU A 43 4.81 -11.31 23.79
N PRO A 44 5.11 -10.46 24.79
CA PRO A 44 4.27 -9.33 25.15
C PRO A 44 3.99 -8.36 23.97
N MET A 45 2.70 -8.04 23.81
CA MET A 45 2.12 -7.21 22.76
C MET A 45 1.76 -5.83 23.29
N ALA A 46 1.82 -4.80 22.43
CA ALA A 46 1.31 -3.47 22.73
C ALA A 46 -0.24 -3.43 22.65
N PRO A 47 -0.93 -2.40 23.17
CA PRO A 47 -2.40 -2.37 23.23
C PRO A 47 -3.04 -2.55 21.84
N MET A 48 -2.54 -1.85 20.82
CA MET A 48 -2.99 -2.02 19.42
C MET A 48 -2.88 -3.47 18.93
N GLU A 49 -1.81 -4.19 19.28
CA GLU A 49 -1.61 -5.58 18.86
C GLU A 49 -2.54 -6.55 19.62
N LEU A 50 -2.91 -6.23 20.86
CA LEU A 50 -3.90 -7.00 21.64
C LEU A 50 -5.30 -6.81 21.05
N GLU A 51 -5.71 -5.58 20.69
CA GLU A 51 -6.96 -5.32 19.98
C GLU A 51 -6.99 -6.00 18.60
N MET A 52 -5.87 -5.95 17.85
CA MET A 52 -5.73 -6.71 16.60
C MET A 52 -5.93 -8.21 16.82
N TYR A 53 -5.31 -8.79 17.86
CA TYR A 53 -5.49 -10.19 18.21
C TYR A 53 -6.95 -10.50 18.55
N HIS A 54 -7.59 -9.67 19.38
CA HIS A 54 -8.99 -9.81 19.78
C HIS A 54 -9.91 -9.83 18.56
N HIS A 55 -9.83 -8.82 17.69
CA HIS A 55 -10.68 -8.74 16.51
C HIS A 55 -10.45 -9.90 15.53
N ILE A 56 -9.20 -10.31 15.30
CA ILE A 56 -8.89 -11.45 14.41
C ILE A 56 -9.44 -12.76 15.00
N ARG A 57 -9.21 -13.02 16.29
CA ARG A 57 -9.63 -14.29 16.92
C ARG A 57 -11.14 -14.35 17.14
N ASN A 58 -11.76 -13.27 17.60
CA ASN A 58 -13.13 -13.29 18.12
C ASN A 58 -14.17 -12.76 17.12
N ILE A 59 -13.81 -11.84 16.21
CA ILE A 59 -14.73 -11.29 15.19
C ILE A 59 -14.52 -11.97 13.83
N ILE A 60 -13.26 -12.08 13.37
CA ILE A 60 -12.96 -12.83 12.14
C ILE A 60 -13.07 -14.35 12.37
N GLY A 61 -12.94 -14.80 13.62
CA GLY A 61 -13.16 -16.20 14.02
C GLY A 61 -11.98 -17.13 13.71
N VAL A 62 -10.80 -16.60 13.42
CA VAL A 62 -9.60 -17.36 13.05
C VAL A 62 -8.49 -17.09 14.05
N ASN A 63 -7.90 -18.13 14.64
CA ASN A 63 -6.73 -17.95 15.50
C ASN A 63 -5.56 -17.39 14.66
N PRO A 64 -4.94 -16.24 15.03
CA PRO A 64 -3.82 -15.68 14.30
C PRO A 64 -2.65 -16.64 14.07
N THR A 65 -2.45 -17.65 14.93
CA THR A 65 -1.40 -18.67 14.77
C THR A 65 -1.57 -19.54 13.52
N PHE A 66 -2.78 -19.63 12.98
CA PHE A 66 -3.07 -20.49 11.83
C PHE A 66 -2.64 -19.88 10.49
N TYR A 67 -2.48 -18.56 10.37
CA TYR A 67 -2.06 -17.92 9.11
C TYR A 67 -0.72 -18.47 8.59
N GLU A 68 -0.73 -19.06 7.40
CA GLU A 68 0.45 -19.66 6.76
C GLU A 68 1.15 -18.71 5.79
N PHE A 69 0.38 -17.84 5.14
CA PHE A 69 0.84 -16.98 4.06
C PHE A 69 0.39 -15.53 4.27
N LEU A 70 1.25 -14.59 3.93
CA LEU A 70 0.96 -13.15 3.90
C LEU A 70 1.12 -12.63 2.47
N LEU A 71 0.04 -12.14 1.86
CA LEU A 71 0.06 -11.47 0.56
C LEU A 71 0.16 -9.96 0.78
N GLN A 72 1.15 -9.32 0.15
CA GLN A 72 1.36 -7.88 0.13
C GLN A 72 1.04 -7.33 -1.27
N ILE A 73 0.26 -6.26 -1.30
CA ILE A 73 -0.21 -5.58 -2.51
C ILE A 73 -0.15 -4.06 -2.26
N ASP A 74 0.32 -3.28 -3.22
CA ASP A 74 0.27 -1.81 -3.14
C ASP A 74 -1.14 -1.28 -3.49
N ALA A 75 -1.55 -0.16 -2.90
CA ALA A 75 -2.92 0.37 -3.04
C ALA A 75 -3.31 0.78 -4.48
N ASP A 76 -2.33 0.95 -5.37
CA ASP A 76 -2.50 1.26 -6.79
C ASP A 76 -2.50 0.00 -7.70
N THR A 77 -2.43 -1.20 -7.10
CA THR A 77 -2.17 -2.44 -7.82
C THR A 77 -3.40 -3.35 -7.82
N VAL A 78 -3.88 -3.66 -9.02
CA VAL A 78 -4.99 -4.60 -9.27
C VAL A 78 -4.43 -5.99 -9.53
N VAL A 79 -4.87 -7.00 -8.78
CA VAL A 79 -4.43 -8.40 -8.94
C VAL A 79 -5.42 -9.22 -9.77
N ALA A 80 -4.93 -10.17 -10.57
CA ALA A 80 -5.78 -11.14 -11.25
C ALA A 80 -6.50 -12.05 -10.23
N ALA A 81 -7.75 -12.42 -10.51
CA ALA A 81 -8.61 -13.14 -9.56
C ALA A 81 -8.05 -14.49 -9.08
N ASP A 82 -7.18 -15.14 -9.86
CA ASP A 82 -6.56 -16.43 -9.56
C ASP A 82 -5.11 -16.32 -9.04
N SER A 83 -4.56 -15.10 -8.93
CA SER A 83 -3.18 -14.86 -8.50
C SER A 83 -2.87 -15.38 -7.10
N ALA A 84 -3.76 -15.16 -6.13
CA ALA A 84 -3.57 -15.65 -4.77
C ALA A 84 -3.52 -17.19 -4.73
N THR A 85 -4.44 -17.86 -5.44
CA THR A 85 -4.47 -19.33 -5.57
C THR A 85 -3.19 -19.86 -6.23
N ARG A 86 -2.68 -19.18 -7.26
CA ARG A 86 -1.43 -19.56 -7.94
C ARG A 86 -0.20 -19.44 -7.03
N PHE A 87 -0.13 -18.43 -6.17
CA PHE A 87 0.93 -18.34 -5.15
C PHE A 87 0.81 -19.46 -4.11
N VAL A 88 -0.37 -19.67 -3.52
CA VAL A 88 -0.58 -20.75 -2.54
C VAL A 88 -0.25 -22.12 -3.13
N ALA A 89 -0.70 -22.42 -4.35
CA ALA A 89 -0.36 -23.66 -5.05
C ALA A 89 1.16 -23.83 -5.26
N SER A 90 1.88 -22.74 -5.49
CA SER A 90 3.35 -22.77 -5.61
C SER A 90 4.01 -23.11 -4.26
N PHE A 91 3.54 -22.52 -3.16
CA PHE A 91 4.02 -22.84 -1.81
C PHE A 91 3.71 -24.28 -1.39
N LEU A 92 2.55 -24.83 -1.77
CA LEU A 92 2.18 -26.22 -1.47
C LEU A 92 3.03 -27.21 -2.28
N HIS A 93 3.35 -26.90 -3.53
CA HIS A 93 4.23 -27.71 -4.37
C HIS A 93 5.69 -27.72 -3.89
N ASP A 94 6.17 -26.62 -3.28
CA ASP A 94 7.57 -26.46 -2.88
C ASP A 94 7.68 -25.79 -1.51
N THR A 95 7.84 -26.62 -0.48
CA THR A 95 7.95 -26.19 0.93
C THR A 95 9.18 -25.33 1.20
N ARG A 96 10.20 -25.36 0.33
CA ARG A 96 11.40 -24.51 0.44
C ARG A 96 11.17 -23.08 -0.07
N LEU A 97 9.98 -22.74 -0.56
CA LEU A 97 9.63 -21.36 -0.88
C LEU A 97 9.33 -20.56 0.39
N ILE A 98 10.09 -19.48 0.60
CA ILE A 98 9.85 -18.48 1.67
C ILE A 98 9.10 -17.24 1.14
N GLY A 99 9.25 -16.91 -0.15
CA GLY A 99 8.57 -15.78 -0.78
C GLY A 99 8.44 -15.93 -2.28
N VAL A 100 7.37 -15.38 -2.86
CA VAL A 100 7.08 -15.41 -4.30
C VAL A 100 6.54 -14.07 -4.78
N CYS A 101 6.84 -13.71 -6.02
CA CYS A 101 6.26 -12.57 -6.73
C CYS A 101 5.71 -12.99 -8.10
N GLY A 102 4.83 -12.19 -8.70
CA GLY A 102 4.24 -12.46 -10.02
C GLY A 102 4.56 -11.41 -11.08
N GLU A 103 4.05 -11.58 -12.31
CA GLU A 103 4.22 -10.62 -13.41
C GLU A 103 3.40 -9.35 -13.11
N THR A 104 4.09 -8.26 -12.76
CA THR A 104 3.50 -6.91 -12.63
C THR A 104 3.60 -6.18 -13.96
N ALA A 105 2.46 -5.77 -14.52
CA ALA A 105 2.36 -5.01 -15.77
C ALA A 105 1.80 -3.60 -15.51
N LEU A 106 1.77 -2.75 -16.54
CA LEU A 106 1.23 -1.39 -16.46
C LEU A 106 -0.19 -1.31 -17.02
N THR A 107 -1.09 -0.60 -16.34
CA THR A 107 -2.44 -0.26 -16.87
C THR A 107 -2.39 0.93 -17.83
N ASN A 108 -1.56 1.93 -17.53
CA ASN A 108 -1.56 3.23 -18.19
C ASN A 108 -0.46 3.41 -19.24
N ALA A 109 -0.02 2.33 -19.89
CA ALA A 109 1.09 2.28 -20.86
C ALA A 109 1.09 3.36 -21.97
N LYS A 110 -0.09 3.93 -22.29
CA LYS A 110 -0.31 4.92 -23.36
C LYS A 110 -0.78 6.29 -22.86
N SER A 111 -0.78 6.57 -21.55
CA SER A 111 -1.34 7.84 -21.04
C SER A 111 -0.44 9.05 -21.27
N SER A 112 0.88 8.86 -21.34
CA SER A 112 1.85 9.91 -21.69
C SER A 112 3.14 9.34 -22.31
N ILE A 113 3.96 10.20 -22.92
CA ILE A 113 5.30 9.83 -23.41
C ILE A 113 6.15 9.22 -22.27
N VAL A 114 5.97 9.72 -21.03
CA VAL A 114 6.65 9.22 -19.83
C VAL A 114 6.23 7.78 -19.52
N THR A 115 4.95 7.42 -19.67
CA THR A 115 4.50 6.02 -19.52
C THR A 115 4.98 5.13 -20.67
N MET A 116 4.96 5.64 -21.91
CA MET A 116 5.31 4.88 -23.10
C MET A 116 6.75 4.37 -23.08
N MET A 117 7.70 5.20 -22.63
CA MET A 117 9.11 4.80 -22.50
C MET A 117 9.36 3.79 -21.37
N GLN A 118 8.46 3.68 -20.40
CA GLN A 118 8.59 2.77 -19.25
C GLN A 118 8.11 1.34 -19.52
N VAL A 119 7.23 1.11 -20.51
CA VAL A 119 6.58 -0.20 -20.73
C VAL A 119 7.59 -1.33 -20.90
N TYR A 120 8.61 -1.12 -21.74
CA TYR A 120 9.63 -2.12 -22.00
C TYR A 120 10.60 -2.31 -20.82
N GLU A 121 10.94 -1.22 -20.13
CA GLU A 121 11.79 -1.27 -18.93
C GLU A 121 11.12 -2.09 -17.84
N TYR A 122 9.85 -1.82 -17.51
CA TYR A 122 9.08 -2.62 -16.54
C TYR A 122 9.03 -4.08 -16.96
N TYR A 123 8.85 -4.37 -18.26
CA TYR A 123 8.85 -5.75 -18.74
C TYR A 123 10.21 -6.44 -18.56
N ILE A 124 11.33 -5.75 -18.79
CA ILE A 124 12.66 -6.29 -18.48
C ILE A 124 12.79 -6.52 -16.97
N SER A 125 12.55 -5.49 -16.15
CA SER A 125 12.88 -5.50 -14.72
C SER A 125 11.94 -6.36 -13.86
N HIS A 126 10.66 -6.46 -14.22
CA HIS A 126 9.63 -7.20 -13.47
C HIS A 126 9.23 -8.53 -14.11
N ASN A 127 9.68 -8.86 -15.33
CA ASN A 127 9.43 -10.15 -15.96
C ASN A 127 10.71 -10.88 -16.39
N LEU A 128 11.49 -10.33 -17.35
CA LEU A 128 12.64 -11.06 -17.89
C LEU A 128 13.74 -11.33 -16.85
N ILE A 129 14.16 -10.29 -16.11
CA ILE A 129 15.16 -10.43 -15.06
C ILE A 129 14.63 -11.35 -13.95
N LYS A 130 13.37 -11.18 -13.51
CA LYS A 130 12.76 -12.02 -12.47
C LYS A 130 12.67 -13.48 -12.88
N ALA A 131 12.30 -13.77 -14.13
CA ALA A 131 12.31 -15.12 -14.67
C ALA A 131 13.72 -15.71 -14.72
N PHE A 132 14.71 -14.93 -15.15
CA PHE A 132 16.12 -15.32 -15.18
C PHE A 132 16.65 -15.64 -13.76
N GLU A 133 16.55 -14.71 -12.81
CA GLU A 133 16.96 -14.93 -11.41
C GLU A 133 16.30 -16.19 -10.83
N SER A 134 15.01 -16.39 -11.13
CA SER A 134 14.26 -17.53 -10.63
C SER A 134 14.69 -18.88 -11.24
N LEU A 135 15.28 -18.90 -12.44
CA LEU A 135 15.92 -20.10 -13.00
C LEU A 135 17.21 -20.45 -12.25
N PHE A 136 17.99 -19.45 -11.83
CA PHE A 136 19.23 -19.62 -11.06
C PHE A 136 19.02 -19.82 -9.55
N GLY A 137 17.76 -20.00 -9.11
CA GLY A 137 17.41 -20.49 -7.78
C GLY A 137 16.54 -19.54 -6.98
N SER A 138 16.96 -18.28 -6.86
CA SER A 138 16.32 -17.26 -6.02
C SER A 138 16.24 -15.89 -6.70
N VAL A 139 15.08 -15.26 -6.61
CA VAL A 139 14.85 -13.85 -6.99
C VAL A 139 15.41 -12.91 -5.93
N THR A 140 16.33 -12.01 -6.29
CA THR A 140 17.04 -11.16 -5.29
C THR A 140 16.23 -9.96 -4.78
N CYS A 141 15.08 -9.69 -5.40
CA CYS A 141 14.15 -8.64 -5.00
C CYS A 141 12.72 -9.07 -5.33
N LEU A 142 11.90 -9.26 -4.30
CA LEU A 142 10.45 -9.44 -4.37
C LEU A 142 9.78 -8.05 -4.31
N PRO A 143 9.06 -7.60 -5.36
CA PRO A 143 8.43 -6.28 -5.35
C PRO A 143 7.28 -6.21 -4.34
N GLY A 144 7.25 -5.19 -3.48
CA GLY A 144 6.19 -5.06 -2.46
C GLY A 144 4.80 -4.76 -3.03
N CYS A 145 4.70 -4.40 -4.31
CA CYS A 145 3.42 -4.19 -4.97
C CYS A 145 2.64 -5.49 -5.21
N PHE A 146 3.31 -6.65 -5.28
CA PHE A 146 2.68 -7.93 -5.56
C PHE A 146 3.58 -9.13 -5.19
N SER A 147 3.68 -9.41 -3.90
CA SER A 147 4.46 -10.54 -3.37
C SER A 147 3.75 -11.26 -2.22
N MET A 148 3.89 -12.59 -2.15
CA MET A 148 3.37 -13.41 -1.04
C MET A 148 4.52 -14.09 -0.31
N TYR A 149 4.43 -14.18 1.02
CA TYR A 149 5.46 -14.74 1.90
C TYR A 149 4.91 -15.87 2.76
N ARG A 150 5.75 -16.87 3.07
CA ARG A 150 5.46 -17.96 3.99
C ARG A 150 5.82 -17.55 5.43
N ILE A 151 4.82 -17.49 6.30
CA ILE A 151 4.97 -17.02 7.68
C ILE A 151 5.80 -18.01 8.52
N ARG A 152 5.55 -19.32 8.35
CA ARG A 152 6.22 -20.41 9.08
C ARG A 152 6.58 -21.59 8.17
N ASP A 153 7.61 -22.34 8.56
CA ASP A 153 7.99 -23.59 7.91
C ASP A 153 6.84 -24.61 7.97
N ALA A 154 6.65 -25.34 6.88
CA ALA A 154 5.60 -26.33 6.73
C ALA A 154 5.82 -27.58 7.61
N ALA A 155 7.08 -27.96 7.86
CA ALA A 155 7.40 -29.18 8.61
C ALA A 155 7.60 -28.93 10.11
N SER A 156 8.39 -27.91 10.46
CA SER A 156 8.77 -27.62 11.86
C SER A 156 7.93 -26.54 12.54
N GLY A 157 7.06 -25.84 11.80
CA GLY A 157 6.26 -24.72 12.33
C GLY A 157 7.08 -23.48 12.74
N LYS A 158 8.41 -23.50 12.56
CA LYS A 158 9.30 -22.39 12.92
C LYS A 158 9.00 -21.13 12.10
N PRO A 159 8.98 -19.93 12.69
CA PRO A 159 8.81 -18.67 11.94
C PRO A 159 9.90 -18.47 10.89
N LEU A 160 9.48 -18.06 9.70
CA LEU A 160 10.34 -17.76 8.55
C LEU A 160 10.29 -16.27 8.21
N PHE A 161 9.24 -15.83 7.51
CA PHE A 161 9.06 -14.41 7.15
C PHE A 161 9.04 -13.47 8.36
N VAL A 162 8.58 -13.97 9.52
CA VAL A 162 8.50 -13.21 10.77
C VAL A 162 9.46 -13.74 11.85
N SER A 163 10.58 -14.36 11.44
CA SER A 163 11.63 -14.77 12.39
C SER A 163 12.22 -13.55 13.12
N LYS A 164 12.74 -13.79 14.33
CA LYS A 164 13.25 -12.72 15.21
C LYS A 164 14.30 -11.85 14.50
N GLU A 165 15.24 -12.49 13.80
CA GLU A 165 16.39 -11.85 13.15
C GLU A 165 15.97 -10.96 11.98
N VAL A 166 14.97 -11.40 11.21
CA VAL A 166 14.40 -10.60 10.10
C VAL A 166 13.65 -9.40 10.67
N VAL A 167 12.82 -9.61 11.70
CA VAL A 167 12.00 -8.54 12.29
C VAL A 167 12.86 -7.50 13.00
N GLU A 168 13.88 -7.91 13.77
CA GLU A 168 14.77 -6.98 14.49
C GLU A 168 15.59 -6.11 13.50
N MET A 169 16.19 -6.71 12.47
CA MET A 169 16.96 -5.96 11.45
C MET A 169 16.07 -5.03 10.60
N TYR A 170 14.82 -5.43 10.32
CA TYR A 170 13.90 -4.62 9.53
C TYR A 170 13.23 -3.49 10.33
N ALA A 171 13.11 -3.68 11.65
CA ALA A 171 12.57 -2.72 12.60
C ALA A 171 13.47 -1.50 12.86
N GLU A 172 14.72 -1.49 12.39
CA GLU A 172 15.70 -0.46 12.74
C GLU A 172 15.16 0.96 12.51
N ILE A 173 15.19 1.77 13.56
CA ILE A 173 14.63 3.13 13.61
C ILE A 173 15.75 4.17 13.43
N ARG A 174 16.95 3.90 13.97
CA ARG A 174 18.10 4.80 13.89
C ARG A 174 18.88 4.55 12.61
N VAL A 175 18.51 5.30 11.60
CA VAL A 175 18.97 5.11 10.24
C VAL A 175 19.90 6.26 9.87
N ASP A 176 21.09 6.28 10.48
CA ASP A 176 21.98 7.45 10.47
C ASP A 176 22.86 7.53 9.22
N THR A 177 23.21 6.39 8.61
CA THR A 177 24.12 6.32 7.46
C THR A 177 23.40 6.44 6.11
N LEU A 178 24.09 6.94 5.08
CA LEU A 178 23.60 6.98 3.70
C LEU A 178 23.14 5.58 3.21
N HIS A 179 23.90 4.53 3.57
CA HIS A 179 23.61 3.14 3.21
C HIS A 179 22.34 2.62 3.86
N THR A 180 22.24 2.71 5.18
CA THR A 180 21.04 2.25 5.90
C THR A 180 19.79 3.05 5.51
N LYS A 181 19.89 4.35 5.22
CA LYS A 181 18.76 5.16 4.72
C LYS A 181 18.25 4.67 3.37
N ASN A 182 19.17 4.37 2.45
CA ASN A 182 18.81 3.81 1.15
C ASN A 182 18.14 2.43 1.25
N LEU A 183 18.63 1.56 2.15
CA LEU A 183 18.03 0.24 2.39
C LEU A 183 16.65 0.31 3.04
N LEU A 184 16.48 1.14 4.08
CA LEU A 184 15.30 1.10 4.96
C LEU A 184 14.22 2.16 4.63
N HIS A 185 14.51 3.14 3.78
CA HIS A 185 13.55 4.21 3.43
C HIS A 185 13.27 4.34 1.94
N LEU A 186 14.14 3.80 1.08
CA LEU A 186 14.03 3.91 -0.37
C LEU A 186 13.84 2.55 -1.08
N GLY A 187 14.45 1.48 -0.58
CA GLY A 187 14.35 0.12 -1.11
C GLY A 187 13.98 -0.93 -0.07
N GLU A 188 13.01 -0.63 0.79
CA GLU A 188 12.58 -1.47 1.90
C GLU A 188 12.15 -2.89 1.46
N ASP A 189 11.55 -3.04 0.27
CA ASP A 189 11.15 -4.32 -0.31
C ASP A 189 12.38 -5.15 -0.76
N ARG A 190 13.40 -4.49 -1.30
CA ARG A 190 14.69 -5.10 -1.68
C ARG A 190 15.42 -5.58 -0.43
N TYR A 191 15.54 -4.73 0.58
CA TYR A 191 16.24 -5.07 1.82
C TYR A 191 15.54 -6.19 2.59
N LEU A 192 14.20 -6.19 2.63
CA LEU A 192 13.42 -7.30 3.19
C LEU A 192 13.73 -8.63 2.48
N THR A 193 13.82 -8.62 1.15
CA THR A 193 14.21 -9.82 0.38
C THR A 193 15.63 -10.28 0.74
N THR A 194 16.57 -9.34 0.83
CA THR A 194 17.97 -9.59 1.25
C THR A 194 18.05 -10.20 2.66
N LEU A 195 17.26 -9.70 3.62
CA LEU A 195 17.18 -10.26 4.98
C LEU A 195 16.65 -11.69 5.00
N LEU A 196 15.61 -12.01 4.22
CA LEU A 196 15.09 -13.37 4.10
C LEU A 196 16.16 -14.32 3.52
N MET A 197 16.90 -13.90 2.50
CA MET A 197 17.99 -14.70 1.92
C MET A 197 19.17 -14.88 2.87
N LYS A 198 19.49 -13.87 3.69
CA LYS A 198 20.58 -13.88 4.68
C LYS A 198 20.30 -14.78 5.87
N TRP A 199 19.08 -14.77 6.40
CA TRP A 199 18.72 -15.50 7.62
C TRP A 199 18.08 -16.87 7.35
N HIS A 200 17.51 -17.08 6.16
CA HIS A 200 16.87 -18.36 5.77
C HIS A 200 17.47 -18.97 4.48
N PRO A 201 18.80 -19.17 4.39
CA PRO A 201 19.49 -19.58 3.15
C PRO A 201 19.14 -21.00 2.65
N ALA A 202 18.51 -21.84 3.49
CA ALA A 202 17.98 -23.13 3.06
C ALA A 202 16.72 -22.99 2.17
N TYR A 203 16.06 -21.84 2.22
CA TYR A 203 14.85 -21.49 1.47
C TYR A 203 15.20 -20.62 0.26
N LYS A 204 14.23 -20.44 -0.64
CA LYS A 204 14.40 -19.72 -1.90
C LYS A 204 13.19 -18.86 -2.24
N THR A 205 13.41 -17.89 -3.14
CA THR A 205 12.41 -16.93 -3.61
C THR A 205 12.09 -17.15 -5.09
N LYS A 206 10.82 -17.14 -5.50
CA LYS A 206 10.42 -17.56 -6.86
C LYS A 206 9.58 -16.52 -7.61
N PHE A 207 9.83 -16.38 -8.91
CA PHE A 207 8.97 -15.63 -9.81
C PHE A 207 7.93 -16.57 -10.43
N ILE A 208 6.66 -16.28 -10.17
CA ILE A 208 5.51 -17.04 -10.67
C ILE A 208 4.88 -16.23 -11.81
N MET A 209 5.45 -16.32 -13.02
CA MET A 209 4.95 -15.66 -14.24
C MET A 209 3.44 -15.91 -14.50
N ARG A 210 2.90 -16.99 -13.95
CA ARG A 210 1.49 -17.35 -14.03
C ARG A 210 0.58 -16.49 -13.16
N ALA A 211 1.05 -15.91 -12.07
CA ALA A 211 0.32 -14.95 -11.24
C ALA A 211 0.56 -13.54 -11.79
N LYS A 212 -0.49 -12.72 -11.88
CA LYS A 212 -0.45 -11.40 -12.54
C LYS A 212 -1.06 -10.30 -11.69
N ALA A 213 -0.48 -9.10 -11.84
CA ALA A 213 -1.02 -7.86 -11.33
C ALA A 213 -0.76 -6.71 -12.33
N TRP A 214 -1.49 -5.62 -12.18
CA TRP A 214 -1.32 -4.40 -12.96
C TRP A 214 -1.26 -3.19 -12.03
N THR A 215 -0.27 -2.33 -12.22
CA THR A 215 -0.05 -1.09 -11.45
C THR A 215 -0.03 0.13 -12.39
N ILE A 216 0.05 1.32 -11.82
CA ILE A 216 0.04 2.60 -12.52
C ILE A 216 1.47 3.18 -12.53
N ALA A 217 2.07 3.35 -13.70
CA ALA A 217 3.36 4.03 -13.81
C ALA A 217 3.21 5.55 -13.67
N PRO A 218 4.23 6.29 -13.19
CA PRO A 218 4.24 7.74 -13.24
C PRO A 218 4.06 8.27 -14.67
N ASP A 219 3.08 9.14 -14.85
CA ASP A 219 2.73 9.79 -16.12
C ASP A 219 3.40 11.16 -16.31
N SER A 220 3.77 11.80 -15.21
CA SER A 220 4.44 13.08 -15.12
C SER A 220 5.94 12.93 -14.88
N TRP A 221 6.74 13.76 -15.54
CA TRP A 221 8.20 13.69 -15.51
C TRP A 221 8.79 13.88 -14.10
N THR A 222 8.22 14.78 -13.29
CA THR A 222 8.69 15.05 -11.92
C THR A 222 8.51 13.84 -11.00
N VAL A 223 7.36 13.19 -11.04
CA VAL A 223 7.08 11.98 -10.27
C VAL A 223 7.93 10.80 -10.77
N PHE A 224 8.12 10.68 -12.08
CA PHE A 224 9.01 9.70 -12.69
C PHE A 224 10.47 9.86 -12.22
N MET A 225 11.05 11.06 -12.33
CA MET A 225 12.42 11.35 -11.88
C MET A 225 12.62 11.01 -10.40
N SER A 226 11.65 11.40 -9.55
CA SER A 226 11.68 11.11 -8.11
C SER A 226 11.59 9.60 -7.83
N GLN A 227 10.74 8.87 -8.55
CA GLN A 227 10.62 7.40 -8.42
C GLN A 227 11.93 6.71 -8.82
N ARG A 228 12.55 7.16 -9.92
CA ARG A 228 13.76 6.53 -10.46
C ARG A 228 14.99 6.83 -9.62
N ARG A 229 15.12 8.03 -9.03
CA ARG A 229 16.12 8.32 -8.00
C ARG A 229 16.04 7.33 -6.84
N ARG A 230 14.84 7.15 -6.27
CA ARG A 230 14.60 6.17 -5.19
C ARG A 230 15.03 4.76 -5.60
N TRP A 231 14.65 4.32 -6.79
CA TRP A 231 14.92 2.96 -7.27
C TRP A 231 16.39 2.73 -7.57
N ILE A 232 17.08 3.66 -8.24
CA ILE A 232 18.50 3.52 -8.60
C ILE A 232 19.37 3.53 -7.35
N ASN A 233 19.19 4.52 -6.46
CA ASN A 233 20.03 4.67 -5.27
C ASN A 233 19.89 3.46 -4.33
N SER A 234 18.65 3.02 -4.07
CA SER A 234 18.43 1.82 -3.26
C SER A 234 18.87 0.52 -3.93
N THR A 235 18.90 0.45 -5.27
CA THR A 235 19.44 -0.72 -5.99
C THR A 235 20.93 -0.87 -5.75
N VAL A 236 21.72 0.20 -5.88
CA VAL A 236 23.17 0.18 -5.62
C VAL A 236 23.47 -0.34 -4.20
N HIS A 237 22.83 0.24 -3.18
CA HIS A 237 23.04 -0.18 -1.79
C HIS A 237 22.60 -1.61 -1.49
N ASN A 238 21.49 -2.08 -2.08
CA ASN A 238 21.04 -3.46 -1.87
C ASN A 238 21.91 -4.47 -2.64
N LEU A 239 22.45 -4.12 -3.81
CA LEU A 239 23.40 -4.97 -4.53
C LEU A 239 24.70 -5.14 -3.73
N VAL A 240 25.18 -4.11 -3.02
CA VAL A 240 26.33 -4.23 -2.10
C VAL A 240 26.06 -5.27 -0.99
N GLU A 241 24.90 -5.23 -0.33
CA GLU A 241 24.52 -6.27 0.64
C GLU A 241 24.44 -7.66 -0.01
N LEU A 242 23.83 -7.79 -1.19
CA LEU A 242 23.71 -9.07 -1.90
C LEU A 242 25.07 -9.66 -2.32
N THR A 243 26.03 -8.84 -2.78
CA THR A 243 27.39 -9.33 -3.10
C THR A 243 28.16 -9.85 -1.88
N SER A 244 27.74 -9.42 -0.68
CA SER A 244 28.29 -9.85 0.62
C SER A 244 27.65 -11.13 1.15
N LEU A 245 26.57 -11.64 0.53
CA LEU A 245 25.98 -12.93 0.86
C LEU A 245 26.80 -14.09 0.28
N SER A 246 27.38 -14.90 1.16
CA SER A 246 28.19 -16.08 0.80
C SER A 246 27.36 -17.26 0.26
N GLN A 247 26.04 -17.24 0.43
CA GLN A 247 25.13 -18.37 0.21
C GLN A 247 24.35 -18.29 -1.12
N LEU A 248 24.71 -17.37 -2.01
CA LEU A 248 24.14 -17.29 -3.37
C LEU A 248 24.66 -18.45 -4.24
N CYS A 249 23.73 -19.22 -4.82
CA CYS A 249 24.04 -20.40 -5.64
C CYS A 249 25.02 -20.08 -6.78
N GLY A 250 26.00 -20.96 -7.01
CA GLY A 250 26.97 -20.75 -8.08
C GLY A 250 28.10 -21.76 -8.18
N PHE A 251 28.59 -21.94 -9.40
CA PHE A 251 29.86 -22.59 -9.72
C PHE A 251 30.66 -21.67 -10.65
N CYS A 252 31.90 -21.35 -10.27
CA CYS A 252 32.80 -20.46 -11.04
C CYS A 252 32.12 -19.12 -11.44
N CYS A 253 32.37 -18.63 -12.66
CA CYS A 253 31.80 -17.40 -13.23
C CYS A 253 30.28 -17.46 -13.50
N PHE A 254 29.60 -18.57 -13.20
CA PHE A 254 28.14 -18.70 -13.27
C PHE A 254 27.50 -18.70 -11.87
N SER A 255 28.06 -17.91 -10.95
CA SER A 255 27.45 -17.64 -9.65
C SER A 255 26.47 -16.48 -9.72
N MET A 256 25.33 -16.60 -9.02
CA MET A 256 24.42 -15.49 -8.79
C MET A 256 25.14 -14.30 -8.12
N ARG A 257 26.15 -14.54 -7.28
CA ARG A 257 26.97 -13.48 -6.69
C ARG A 257 27.79 -12.70 -7.73
N PHE A 258 28.28 -13.39 -8.76
CA PHE A 258 28.98 -12.76 -9.89
C PHE A 258 28.01 -11.99 -10.80
N ILE A 259 26.82 -12.53 -11.05
CA ILE A 259 25.77 -11.83 -11.81
C ILE A 259 25.34 -10.54 -11.09
N VAL A 260 25.08 -10.61 -9.78
CA VAL A 260 24.77 -9.44 -8.93
C VAL A 260 25.91 -8.41 -8.94
N PHE A 261 27.17 -8.86 -8.93
CA PHE A 261 28.32 -7.97 -9.06
C PHE A 261 28.41 -7.31 -10.44
N LEU A 262 28.14 -8.04 -11.53
CA LEU A 262 28.06 -7.47 -12.87
C LEU A 262 26.90 -6.47 -13.03
N ASP A 263 25.77 -6.69 -12.36
CA ASP A 263 24.63 -5.76 -12.35
C ASP A 263 24.98 -4.46 -11.60
N LEU A 264 25.66 -4.56 -10.46
CA LEU A 264 26.20 -3.41 -9.73
C LEU A 264 27.20 -2.62 -10.58
N LEU A 265 28.15 -3.31 -11.20
CA LEU A 265 29.15 -2.69 -12.07
C LEU A 265 28.51 -2.06 -13.32
N SER A 266 27.52 -2.72 -13.93
CA SER A 266 26.75 -2.20 -15.06
C SER A 266 26.02 -0.92 -14.69
N THR A 267 25.34 -0.90 -13.53
CA THR A 267 24.60 0.28 -13.05
C THR A 267 25.49 1.53 -12.91
N ILE A 268 26.77 1.34 -12.56
CA ILE A 268 27.76 2.42 -12.44
C ILE A 268 28.35 2.81 -13.82
N ILE A 269 28.61 1.83 -14.69
CA ILE A 269 29.30 2.03 -15.98
C ILE A 269 28.35 2.46 -17.12
N GLN A 270 27.04 2.21 -17.00
CA GLN A 270 26.03 2.52 -18.02
C GLN A 270 26.11 3.95 -18.64
N PRO A 271 26.31 5.03 -17.87
CA PRO A 271 26.44 6.38 -18.45
C PRO A 271 27.63 6.51 -19.41
N VAL A 272 28.75 5.84 -19.10
CA VAL A 272 29.95 5.82 -19.95
C VAL A 272 29.70 5.00 -21.23
N LEU A 273 28.95 3.90 -21.14
CA LEU A 273 28.57 3.10 -22.31
C LEU A 273 27.68 3.88 -23.28
N VAL A 274 26.74 4.70 -22.79
CA VAL A 274 25.94 5.58 -23.66
C VAL A 274 26.83 6.59 -24.38
N GLY A 275 27.77 7.24 -23.67
CA GLY A 275 28.75 8.14 -24.28
C GLY A 275 29.61 7.45 -25.35
N TYR A 276 30.05 6.22 -25.08
CA TYR A 276 30.83 5.42 -26.04
C TYR A 276 30.01 4.97 -27.26
N LEU A 277 28.72 4.64 -27.09
CA LEU A 277 27.81 4.37 -28.22
C LEU A 277 27.64 5.60 -29.12
N VAL A 278 27.46 6.80 -28.54
CA VAL A 278 27.39 8.05 -29.31
C VAL A 278 28.70 8.29 -30.07
N TYR A 279 29.85 8.08 -29.43
CA TYR A 279 31.16 8.16 -30.10
C TYR A 279 31.26 7.19 -31.30
N ILE A 280 30.85 5.93 -31.14
CA ILE A 280 30.82 4.95 -32.24
C ILE A 280 29.92 5.45 -33.39
N PHE A 281 28.70 5.92 -33.10
CA PHE A 281 27.79 6.41 -34.15
C PHE A 281 28.37 7.57 -34.94
N VAL A 282 29.01 8.55 -34.27
CA VAL A 282 29.70 9.66 -34.94
C VAL A 282 30.86 9.14 -35.81
N ARG A 283 31.63 8.18 -35.29
CA ARG A 283 32.76 7.57 -36.01
C ARG A 283 32.29 6.85 -37.28
N ILE A 284 31.22 6.03 -37.22
CA ILE A 284 30.63 5.35 -38.39
C ILE A 284 30.26 6.37 -39.48
N GLY A 285 29.69 7.51 -39.10
CA GLY A 285 29.29 8.56 -40.05
C GLY A 285 30.45 9.30 -40.73
N GLN A 286 31.63 9.33 -40.09
CA GLN A 286 32.84 10.00 -40.62
C GLN A 286 33.71 9.06 -41.44
N ASP A 287 33.87 7.82 -40.98
CA ASP A 287 34.57 6.75 -41.69
C ASP A 287 33.89 5.41 -41.31
N PRO A 288 33.16 4.77 -42.24
CA PRO A 288 32.52 3.48 -41.99
C PRO A 288 33.51 2.31 -41.81
N GLY A 289 34.75 2.42 -42.30
CA GLY A 289 35.69 1.29 -42.44
C GLY A 289 36.43 0.90 -41.16
N GLY A 290 36.46 1.76 -40.14
CA GLY A 290 37.21 1.56 -38.90
C GLY A 290 36.35 1.29 -37.67
N VAL A 291 35.08 0.92 -37.84
CA VAL A 291 34.26 0.34 -36.76
C VAL A 291 34.19 -1.17 -36.95
N SER A 292 34.46 -1.92 -35.87
CA SER A 292 34.50 -3.38 -35.92
C SER A 292 33.13 -3.95 -36.31
N THR A 293 33.08 -4.66 -37.45
CA THR A 293 31.90 -5.40 -37.91
C THR A 293 31.37 -6.36 -36.85
N ILE A 294 32.26 -6.92 -36.01
CA ILE A 294 31.91 -7.80 -34.89
C ILE A 294 31.04 -7.05 -33.86
N ALA A 295 31.34 -5.78 -33.56
CA ALA A 295 30.53 -5.00 -32.61
C ALA A 295 29.11 -4.75 -33.13
N ILE A 296 28.95 -4.49 -34.43
CA ILE A 296 27.65 -4.31 -35.08
C ILE A 296 26.87 -5.64 -35.07
N ILE A 297 27.52 -6.75 -35.45
CA ILE A 297 26.92 -8.10 -35.41
C ILE A 297 26.46 -8.45 -33.99
N MET A 298 27.28 -8.19 -32.98
CA MET A 298 26.91 -8.44 -31.57
C MET A 298 25.73 -7.59 -31.11
N LEU A 299 25.69 -6.30 -31.48
CA LEU A 299 24.56 -5.41 -31.14
C LEU A 299 23.24 -5.90 -31.77
N VAL A 300 23.29 -6.27 -33.06
CA VAL A 300 22.14 -6.84 -33.78
C VAL A 300 21.75 -8.20 -33.21
N ALA A 301 22.70 -9.04 -32.81
CA ALA A 301 22.42 -10.33 -32.18
C ALA A 301 21.71 -10.18 -30.82
N VAL A 302 22.16 -9.25 -29.96
CA VAL A 302 21.58 -9.02 -28.63
C VAL A 302 20.13 -8.54 -28.74
N TYR A 303 19.84 -7.48 -29.51
CA TYR A 303 18.47 -6.95 -29.64
C TYR A 303 17.60 -7.80 -30.58
N GLY A 304 18.18 -8.40 -31.62
CA GLY A 304 17.49 -9.34 -32.50
C GLY A 304 17.04 -10.60 -31.78
N MET A 305 17.84 -11.13 -30.84
CA MET A 305 17.44 -12.25 -29.99
C MET A 305 16.27 -11.87 -29.08
N GLN A 306 16.25 -10.65 -28.49
CA GLN A 306 15.11 -10.16 -27.71
C GLN A 306 13.84 -10.05 -28.57
N ALA A 307 13.94 -9.47 -29.77
CA ALA A 307 12.84 -9.38 -30.72
C ALA A 307 12.30 -10.76 -31.12
N LEU A 308 13.18 -11.72 -31.41
CA LEU A 308 12.82 -13.11 -31.73
C LEU A 308 12.06 -13.78 -30.57
N VAL A 309 12.45 -13.54 -29.32
CA VAL A 309 11.72 -14.04 -28.14
C VAL A 309 10.30 -13.47 -28.08
N PHE A 310 10.08 -12.18 -28.40
CA PHE A 310 8.73 -11.61 -28.43
C PHE A 310 7.86 -12.17 -29.54
N ILE A 311 8.44 -12.40 -30.72
CA ILE A 311 7.79 -13.05 -31.87
C ILE A 311 7.34 -14.47 -31.50
N ILE A 312 8.25 -15.30 -30.97
CA ILE A 312 7.96 -16.67 -30.53
C ILE A 312 6.87 -16.68 -29.44
N ARG A 313 6.91 -15.74 -28.50
CA ARG A 313 5.89 -15.61 -27.44
C ARG A 313 4.60 -14.90 -27.89
N ARG A 314 4.46 -14.58 -29.19
CA ARG A 314 3.32 -13.85 -29.79
C ARG A 314 3.03 -12.48 -29.13
N LYS A 315 4.01 -11.88 -28.44
CA LYS A 315 3.91 -10.54 -27.83
C LYS A 315 4.45 -9.47 -28.79
N TRP A 316 3.91 -9.41 -30.02
CA TRP A 316 4.40 -8.53 -31.10
C TRP A 316 4.48 -7.05 -30.70
N GLU A 317 3.55 -6.57 -29.87
CA GLU A 317 3.54 -5.22 -29.30
C GLU A 317 4.84 -4.86 -28.55
N MET A 318 5.52 -5.83 -27.93
CA MET A 318 6.76 -5.60 -27.19
C MET A 318 7.94 -5.22 -28.09
N VAL A 319 7.89 -5.58 -29.38
CA VAL A 319 8.88 -5.10 -30.36
C VAL A 319 8.73 -3.59 -30.59
N GLY A 320 7.49 -3.08 -30.64
CA GLY A 320 7.23 -1.63 -30.72
C GLY A 320 7.67 -0.90 -29.45
N TRP A 321 7.36 -1.45 -28.27
CA TRP A 321 7.83 -0.89 -26.99
C TRP A 321 9.35 -0.92 -26.84
N MET A 322 10.02 -1.95 -27.35
CA MET A 322 11.49 -2.02 -27.40
C MET A 322 12.08 -0.87 -28.22
N ILE A 323 11.50 -0.54 -29.38
CA ILE A 323 11.99 0.59 -30.21
C ILE A 323 11.85 1.92 -29.46
N ILE A 324 10.73 2.15 -28.78
CA ILE A 324 10.52 3.36 -27.95
C ILE A 324 11.56 3.44 -26.82
N TYR A 325 11.86 2.30 -26.18
CA TYR A 325 12.90 2.24 -25.15
C TYR A 325 14.33 2.42 -25.68
N LEU A 326 14.64 1.94 -26.89
CA LEU A 326 15.92 2.19 -27.55
C LEU A 326 16.13 3.69 -27.78
N ILE A 327 15.09 4.42 -28.21
CA ILE A 327 15.13 5.89 -28.32
C ILE A 327 15.29 6.54 -26.94
N ALA A 328 14.65 6.01 -25.91
CA ALA A 328 14.75 6.50 -24.53
C ALA A 328 16.02 6.04 -23.77
N THR A 329 16.90 5.25 -24.38
CA THR A 329 18.10 4.69 -23.71
C THR A 329 19.03 5.75 -23.11
N PRO A 330 19.26 6.93 -23.73
CA PRO A 330 20.01 8.02 -23.08
C PRO A 330 19.35 8.55 -21.79
N VAL A 331 18.02 8.45 -21.66
CA VAL A 331 17.33 8.78 -20.41
C VAL A 331 17.60 7.71 -19.35
N PHE A 332 17.35 6.44 -19.68
CA PHE A 332 17.45 5.33 -18.72
C PHE A 332 18.88 5.00 -18.29
N SER A 333 19.85 5.03 -19.20
CA SER A 333 21.23 4.59 -18.93
C SER A 333 22.23 5.72 -18.70
N MET A 334 21.84 6.99 -18.88
CA MET A 334 22.73 8.14 -18.61
C MET A 334 22.07 9.22 -17.75
N ALA A 335 20.97 9.82 -18.20
CA ALA A 335 20.37 10.95 -17.47
C ALA A 335 19.85 10.56 -16.08
N LEU A 336 19.15 9.43 -15.97
CA LEU A 336 18.60 8.95 -14.70
C LEU A 336 19.70 8.51 -13.71
N PRO A 337 20.70 7.68 -14.05
CA PRO A 337 21.76 7.32 -13.11
C PRO A 337 22.56 8.54 -12.64
N LEU A 338 22.96 9.44 -13.55
CA LEU A 338 23.71 10.65 -13.19
C LEU A 338 22.92 11.57 -12.25
N TYR A 339 21.64 11.81 -12.54
CA TYR A 339 20.76 12.56 -11.63
C TYR A 339 20.63 11.89 -10.26
N SER A 340 20.52 10.56 -10.24
CA SER A 340 20.30 9.78 -9.02
C SER A 340 21.53 9.78 -8.12
N PHE A 341 22.73 9.58 -8.69
CA PHE A 341 24.01 9.65 -7.98
C PHE A 341 24.36 11.07 -7.52
N TRP A 342 23.94 12.11 -8.27
CA TRP A 342 24.11 13.49 -7.83
C TRP A 342 23.23 13.85 -6.63
N HIS A 343 22.04 13.23 -6.52
CA HIS A 343 21.08 13.43 -5.42
C HIS A 343 20.96 12.17 -4.55
N MET A 344 22.10 11.54 -4.25
CA MET A 344 22.14 10.24 -3.55
C MET A 344 21.74 10.33 -2.07
N ASP A 345 21.81 11.53 -1.51
CA ASP A 345 21.40 11.95 -0.17
C ASP A 345 19.96 12.50 -0.12
N ASP A 346 19.25 12.63 -1.26
CA ASP A 346 17.89 13.17 -1.28
C ASP A 346 16.83 12.10 -1.00
N PHE A 347 16.50 11.99 0.28
CA PHE A 347 15.45 11.12 0.84
C PHE A 347 14.02 11.69 0.73
N SER A 348 13.78 12.78 -0.01
CA SER A 348 12.44 13.32 -0.25
C SER A 348 11.60 12.39 -1.15
N TRP A 349 10.80 11.52 -0.55
CA TRP A 349 9.84 10.67 -1.26
C TRP A 349 8.47 10.70 -0.57
N GLY A 350 7.41 11.07 -1.30
CA GLY A 350 6.02 10.97 -0.85
C GLY A 350 5.62 11.81 0.37
N ASN A 351 6.41 12.82 0.78
CA ASN A 351 6.18 13.68 1.95
C ASN A 351 5.83 12.91 3.24
N THR A 352 6.36 11.70 3.44
CA THR A 352 6.04 10.82 4.58
C THR A 352 6.75 11.20 5.88
N ARG A 353 7.77 12.07 5.82
CA ARG A 353 8.58 12.47 7.00
C ARG A 353 8.98 13.95 7.02
N VAL A 354 8.33 14.78 6.21
CA VAL A 354 8.57 16.23 6.21
C VAL A 354 7.62 16.86 7.23
N VAL A 355 8.10 17.04 8.46
CA VAL A 355 7.39 17.89 9.42
C VAL A 355 7.68 19.34 9.06
N THR A 356 6.63 20.11 8.78
CA THR A 356 6.77 21.55 8.53
C THR A 356 7.10 22.23 9.85
N GLY A 357 8.34 22.72 10.00
CA GLY A 357 8.71 23.54 11.15
C GLY A 357 8.02 24.90 11.13
N GLU A 358 7.91 25.55 12.28
CA GLU A 358 7.19 26.83 12.51
C GLU A 358 7.63 28.02 11.64
N LYS A 359 8.68 27.87 10.82
CA LYS A 359 9.20 28.90 9.90
C LYS A 359 9.23 28.45 8.43
N GLY A 360 8.32 27.57 8.02
CA GLY A 360 8.09 27.20 6.60
C GLY A 360 9.21 26.40 5.92
N LYS A 361 10.38 26.23 6.57
CA LYS A 361 11.41 25.30 6.11
C LYS A 361 10.92 23.86 6.25
N GLN A 362 10.90 23.15 5.12
CA GLN A 362 10.79 21.71 5.09
C GLN A 362 12.08 21.12 5.64
N VAL A 363 12.06 20.69 6.91
CA VAL A 363 13.15 19.93 7.49
C VAL A 363 12.75 18.46 7.44
N VAL A 364 13.54 17.63 6.77
CA VAL A 364 13.48 16.18 6.96
C VAL A 364 13.99 15.94 8.37
N VAL A 365 13.08 15.76 9.33
CA VAL A 365 13.44 15.55 10.73
C VAL A 365 14.03 14.15 10.85
N SER A 366 15.36 14.07 10.73
CA SER A 366 16.13 12.86 11.03
C SER A 366 16.21 12.57 12.53
N ASP A 367 15.89 13.56 13.37
CA ASP A 367 15.92 13.46 14.83
C ASP A 367 14.50 13.19 15.36
N GLU A 368 14.04 11.94 15.19
CA GLU A 368 12.92 11.44 15.98
C GLU A 368 13.38 11.39 17.45
N GLY A 369 13.09 12.47 18.19
CA GLY A 369 13.57 12.69 19.55
C GLY A 369 13.29 11.51 20.49
N LYS A 370 14.12 11.40 21.55
CA LYS A 370 14.22 10.25 22.45
C LYS A 370 12.86 9.65 22.87
N PHE A 371 12.44 8.61 22.16
CA PHE A 371 11.30 7.78 22.52
C PHE A 371 11.75 6.63 23.45
N ASP A 372 11.08 6.46 24.58
CA ASP A 372 11.29 5.33 25.49
C ASP A 372 10.31 4.18 25.15
N PRO A 373 10.79 3.02 24.65
CA PRO A 373 9.94 1.87 24.35
C PRO A 373 9.32 1.18 25.58
N ALA A 374 9.73 1.53 26.80
CA ALA A 374 9.10 1.06 28.04
C ALA A 374 7.81 1.83 28.40
N SER A 375 7.63 3.04 27.85
CA SER A 375 6.41 3.85 28.05
C SER A 375 5.14 3.21 27.47
N ILE A 376 5.26 2.29 26.50
CA ILE A 376 4.14 1.50 25.98
C ILE A 376 3.94 0.28 26.89
N PRO A 377 2.81 0.17 27.61
CA PRO A 377 2.51 -1.02 28.39
C PRO A 377 2.40 -2.23 27.46
N LYS A 378 3.00 -3.35 27.87
CA LYS A 378 2.98 -4.60 27.09
C LYS A 378 2.47 -5.73 27.96
N LYS A 379 1.64 -6.58 27.36
CA LYS A 379 0.98 -7.69 28.05
C LYS A 379 0.90 -8.92 27.14
N ARG A 380 0.88 -10.14 27.68
CA ARG A 380 0.65 -11.33 26.84
C ARG A 380 -0.83 -11.43 26.49
N TRP A 381 -1.13 -12.14 25.41
CA TRP A 381 -2.51 -12.36 25.00
C TRP A 381 -3.30 -13.13 26.08
N GLU A 382 -2.70 -14.16 26.68
CA GLU A 382 -3.31 -14.99 27.74
C GLU A 382 -3.79 -14.12 28.92
N ASP A 383 -2.89 -13.30 29.46
CA ASP A 383 -3.17 -12.40 30.58
C ASP A 383 -4.26 -11.36 30.23
N TYR A 384 -4.29 -10.85 29.00
CA TYR A 384 -5.28 -9.87 28.52
C TYR A 384 -6.65 -10.53 28.28
N GLN A 385 -6.66 -11.77 27.79
CA GLN A 385 -7.87 -12.57 27.65
C GLN A 385 -8.50 -12.91 29.02
N ALA A 386 -7.68 -13.17 30.05
CA ALA A 386 -8.15 -13.36 31.42
C ALA A 386 -8.82 -12.09 31.97
N GLU A 387 -8.20 -10.92 31.84
CA GLU A 387 -8.80 -9.63 32.24
C GLU A 387 -10.12 -9.34 31.51
N LEU A 388 -10.21 -9.61 30.20
CA LEU A 388 -11.47 -9.44 29.46
C LEU A 388 -12.57 -10.37 29.98
N TRP A 389 -12.22 -11.60 30.38
CA TRP A 389 -13.16 -12.55 30.95
C TRP A 389 -13.62 -12.12 32.35
N GLU A 390 -12.69 -11.72 33.22
CA GLU A 390 -12.98 -11.18 34.56
C GLU A 390 -13.84 -9.90 34.48
N ALA A 391 -13.58 -9.02 33.50
CA ALA A 391 -14.36 -7.82 33.24
C ALA A 391 -15.77 -8.11 32.66
N GLN A 392 -15.98 -9.29 32.06
CA GLN A 392 -17.31 -9.75 31.66
C GLN A 392 -18.05 -10.38 32.83
N THR A 393 -17.43 -11.29 33.58
CA THR A 393 -18.06 -11.94 34.74
C THR A 393 -18.42 -10.93 35.84
N SER A 394 -17.53 -9.97 36.13
CA SER A 394 -17.85 -8.90 37.10
C SER A 394 -19.00 -8.00 36.65
N ARG A 395 -19.20 -7.77 35.35
CA ARG A 395 -20.38 -7.06 34.83
C ARG A 395 -21.66 -7.88 34.93
N ASP A 396 -21.58 -9.19 34.69
CA ASP A 396 -22.73 -10.09 34.86
C ASP A 396 -23.10 -10.26 36.34
N ASP A 397 -22.11 -10.26 37.23
CA ASP A 397 -22.30 -10.28 38.68
C ASP A 397 -22.78 -8.93 39.23
N ASP A 398 -22.34 -7.78 38.70
CA ASP A 398 -22.90 -6.46 39.00
C ASP A 398 -24.34 -6.31 38.48
N ALA A 399 -24.65 -6.86 37.30
CA ALA A 399 -26.01 -6.89 36.76
C ALA A 399 -26.94 -7.77 37.62
N ARG A 400 -26.42 -8.85 38.24
CA ARG A 400 -27.12 -9.61 39.29
C ARG A 400 -27.14 -8.91 40.65
N SER A 401 -26.12 -8.10 40.95
CA SER A 401 -25.94 -7.39 42.22
C SER A 401 -26.49 -5.97 42.22
N ALA A 402 -27.28 -5.59 41.20
CA ALA A 402 -28.11 -4.39 41.21
C ALA A 402 -29.21 -4.37 42.31
N ILE A 403 -29.19 -5.34 43.24
CA ILE A 403 -29.87 -5.34 44.54
C ILE A 403 -28.84 -5.40 45.69
N SER A 404 -27.77 -4.59 45.66
CA SER A 404 -27.05 -4.05 46.84
C SER A 404 -25.94 -3.10 46.36
N GLY A 405 -25.88 -1.86 46.86
CA GLY A 405 -25.05 -0.82 46.25
C GLY A 405 -23.66 -0.58 46.87
N VAL A 406 -22.85 0.22 46.14
CA VAL A 406 -21.70 1.05 46.63
C VAL A 406 -20.43 0.22 46.97
N THR A 407 -19.21 0.40 46.38
CA THR A 407 -18.53 1.56 45.73
C THR A 407 -17.44 1.13 44.73
N GLY A 408 -16.93 2.06 43.90
CA GLY A 408 -15.89 1.86 42.85
C GLY A 408 -14.50 1.32 43.29
N VAL A 409 -13.53 1.09 42.39
CA VAL A 409 -13.00 2.02 41.36
C VAL A 409 -12.66 1.29 40.04
N SER A 410 -12.88 1.95 38.88
CA SER A 410 -12.52 1.42 37.55
C SER A 410 -11.71 2.41 36.71
N TYR A 411 -10.65 1.94 36.06
CA TYR A 411 -9.87 2.68 35.06
C TYR A 411 -10.57 2.64 33.69
N ALA A 412 -11.66 3.39 33.56
CA ALA A 412 -12.33 3.62 32.28
C ALA A 412 -12.10 5.05 31.78
N THR A 413 -11.55 5.18 30.57
CA THR A 413 -11.36 6.45 29.86
C THR A 413 -12.73 7.11 29.63
N LYS A 414 -12.98 8.26 30.26
CA LYS A 414 -14.21 9.03 30.04
C LYS A 414 -14.22 9.63 28.63
N SER A 415 -15.11 9.15 27.77
CA SER A 415 -15.69 9.99 26.71
C SER A 415 -16.87 10.77 27.30
N ALA A 416 -16.97 12.05 26.98
CA ALA A 416 -17.97 12.95 27.56
C ALA A 416 -19.06 13.31 26.55
N TYR A 417 -20.23 12.66 26.65
CA TYR A 417 -21.50 13.16 26.13
C TYR A 417 -22.67 12.62 26.98
N PRO A 418 -23.58 13.49 27.48
CA PRO A 418 -24.71 13.04 28.29
C PRO A 418 -25.96 12.72 27.47
N GLY A 419 -26.39 11.46 27.52
CA GLY A 419 -27.79 11.04 27.58
C GLY A 419 -28.73 11.27 26.38
N MET A 420 -29.09 10.17 25.70
CA MET A 420 -30.51 9.82 25.51
C MET A 420 -30.65 8.29 25.39
N GLY A 421 -31.64 7.70 26.04
CA GLY A 421 -31.78 6.24 26.14
C GLY A 421 -32.45 5.57 24.94
N GLY A 422 -32.04 4.34 24.63
CA GLY A 422 -32.66 3.49 23.62
C GLY A 422 -31.93 2.15 23.50
N SER A 423 -32.54 1.07 24.00
CA SER A 423 -31.93 -0.26 24.06
C SER A 423 -32.14 -1.07 22.78
N VAL A 424 -31.05 -1.39 22.08
CA VAL A 424 -31.00 -2.49 21.09
C VAL A 424 -29.62 -3.13 21.14
N TYR A 425 -29.52 -4.37 21.63
CA TYR A 425 -28.60 -5.44 21.21
C TYR A 425 -28.75 -6.61 22.20
N ASP A 426 -29.68 -7.50 21.89
CA ASP A 426 -29.69 -8.87 22.42
C ASP A 426 -29.67 -9.82 21.21
N TYR A 427 -28.73 -10.74 21.18
CA TYR A 427 -28.54 -11.69 20.08
C TYR A 427 -28.15 -13.05 20.65
N PRO A 428 -28.95 -14.11 20.46
CA PRO A 428 -28.74 -15.38 21.13
C PRO A 428 -27.55 -16.16 20.51
N PRO A 429 -26.87 -17.00 21.31
CA PRO A 429 -25.71 -17.77 20.84
C PRO A 429 -26.11 -18.86 19.84
N SER A 430 -25.42 -18.88 18.71
CA SER A 430 -25.62 -19.88 17.65
C SER A 430 -25.14 -21.28 18.08
N ARG A 431 -26.05 -22.26 18.04
CA ARG A 431 -25.71 -23.70 18.13
C ARG A 431 -25.60 -24.32 16.73
N PRO A 432 -24.76 -25.34 16.54
CA PRO A 432 -24.60 -25.99 15.24
C PRO A 432 -25.81 -26.88 14.91
N MET A 433 -26.28 -26.82 13.67
CA MET A 433 -27.35 -27.69 13.15
C MET A 433 -26.99 -28.19 11.76
N SER A 434 -26.54 -29.43 11.70
CA SER A 434 -26.59 -30.26 10.50
C SER A 434 -27.70 -31.29 10.67
N THR A 435 -28.83 -31.12 9.96
CA THR A 435 -29.76 -32.21 9.65
C THR A 435 -30.55 -31.88 8.39
N LEU A 436 -30.81 -32.91 7.59
CA LEU A 436 -31.55 -32.85 6.33
C LEU A 436 -33.06 -32.92 6.61
N GLY A 437 -33.89 -32.15 5.90
CA GLY A 437 -35.36 -32.16 6.05
C GLY A 437 -36.08 -31.78 4.76
N VAL A 438 -37.09 -32.56 4.39
CA VAL A 438 -37.81 -32.51 3.08
C VAL A 438 -38.95 -31.48 3.09
N PRO A 439 -39.24 -30.77 1.98
CA PRO A 439 -40.32 -29.77 1.92
C PRO A 439 -41.71 -30.36 1.62
N GLN A 440 -42.74 -29.73 2.20
CA GLN A 440 -44.16 -29.89 1.82
C GLN A 440 -44.78 -28.49 1.64
N GLY A 441 -45.69 -28.33 0.66
CA GLY A 441 -46.25 -27.04 0.23
C GLY A 441 -47.63 -26.68 0.83
N PRO A 442 -48.55 -26.12 0.04
CA PRO A 442 -48.50 -24.68 -0.26
C PRO A 442 -49.87 -23.95 -0.30
N PHE A 443 -50.00 -22.81 0.40
CA PHE A 443 -51.01 -21.75 0.17
C PHE A 443 -50.41 -20.42 0.69
N GLY A 444 -50.68 -19.21 0.18
CA GLY A 444 -51.52 -18.81 -0.94
C GLY A 444 -52.43 -17.62 -0.59
N ASN A 445 -51.97 -16.36 -0.80
CA ASN A 445 -52.82 -15.25 -1.29
C ASN A 445 -52.08 -13.93 -1.54
N GLN A 446 -52.59 -13.18 -2.52
CA GLN A 446 -52.19 -11.81 -2.89
C GLN A 446 -53.17 -10.79 -2.30
N SER A 447 -52.74 -9.53 -2.12
CA SER A 447 -53.44 -8.36 -2.70
C SER A 447 -52.70 -7.03 -2.48
N ARG A 448 -52.89 -6.09 -3.42
CA ARG A 448 -52.44 -4.67 -3.38
C ARG A 448 -53.62 -3.78 -2.97
N ILE A 449 -53.37 -2.52 -2.54
CA ILE A 449 -53.92 -1.26 -3.14
C ILE A 449 -53.47 -0.01 -2.34
N SER A 450 -53.64 1.16 -2.96
CA SER A 450 -52.94 2.44 -2.74
C SER A 450 -53.83 3.57 -2.18
N LEU A 451 -53.23 4.78 -2.06
CA LEU A 451 -53.81 6.17 -2.08
C LEU A 451 -53.88 6.97 -0.76
N ALA A 452 -53.69 8.29 -0.92
CA ALA A 452 -53.72 9.39 0.07
C ALA A 452 -54.82 10.42 -0.37
N PRO A 453 -54.77 11.76 -0.20
CA PRO A 453 -54.24 12.68 0.85
C PRO A 453 -55.27 13.79 1.28
N SER A 454 -54.90 14.74 2.17
CA SER A 454 -55.54 16.08 2.43
C SER A 454 -54.83 16.82 3.61
N GLU A 455 -54.93 18.14 3.91
CA GLU A 455 -55.12 19.40 3.13
C GLU A 455 -54.59 20.63 3.94
N MET A 456 -55.09 21.89 3.77
CA MET A 456 -54.53 23.17 4.32
C MET A 456 -55.59 24.08 5.09
N PRO A 457 -55.61 25.45 5.03
CA PRO A 457 -54.96 26.42 5.98
C PRO A 457 -55.87 27.60 6.53
N LEU A 458 -55.34 28.55 7.33
CA LEU A 458 -55.91 29.90 7.64
C LEU A 458 -54.77 30.95 7.93
N MET A 459 -54.65 32.12 7.26
CA MET A 459 -55.22 33.50 7.50
C MET A 459 -54.63 34.30 8.70
N GLY A 460 -54.33 35.62 8.67
CA GLY A 460 -54.30 36.67 7.61
C GLY A 460 -54.15 38.15 8.14
N GLY A 461 -53.84 39.14 7.27
CA GLY A 461 -53.91 40.63 7.48
C GLY A 461 -52.60 41.38 7.89
N GLY A 462 -52.24 42.63 7.49
CA GLY A 462 -52.86 43.68 6.64
C GLY A 462 -51.85 44.81 6.21
N TYR A 463 -52.27 45.80 5.41
CA TYR A 463 -51.45 46.67 4.50
C TYR A 463 -50.96 48.07 5.01
N SER A 464 -49.82 48.58 4.49
CA SER A 464 -49.71 49.83 3.65
C SER A 464 -48.24 50.12 3.18
N PRO A 465 -47.96 50.77 2.01
CA PRO A 465 -46.62 50.75 1.39
C PRO A 465 -45.90 52.11 1.24
N ASN A 466 -44.55 52.14 1.41
CA ASN A 466 -43.57 52.86 0.56
C ASN A 466 -42.14 52.85 1.14
N SER A 467 -41.31 51.91 0.68
CA SER A 467 -39.84 52.05 0.65
C SER A 467 -39.26 51.00 -0.29
N VAL A 468 -38.63 51.44 -1.39
CA VAL A 468 -37.96 50.53 -2.33
C VAL A 468 -36.58 50.22 -1.76
N GLU A 469 -36.44 49.03 -1.18
CA GLU A 469 -35.16 48.49 -0.72
C GLU A 469 -34.79 47.30 -1.62
N MET A 470 -33.54 47.21 -2.06
CA MET A 470 -33.10 46.11 -2.92
C MET A 470 -33.10 44.81 -2.13
N ALA A 471 -34.10 43.95 -2.38
CA ALA A 471 -34.26 42.70 -1.66
C ALA A 471 -33.04 41.78 -1.87
N GLU A 472 -32.33 41.50 -0.78
CA GLU A 472 -31.40 40.37 -0.71
C GLU A 472 -32.19 39.09 -0.99
N MET A 473 -31.75 38.28 -1.98
CA MET A 473 -32.31 36.93 -2.13
C MET A 473 -31.97 36.13 -0.86
N PRO A 474 -32.93 35.46 -0.23
CA PRO A 474 -32.66 34.67 0.97
C PRO A 474 -31.73 33.51 0.63
N LEU A 475 -30.45 33.63 1.02
CA LEU A 475 -29.47 32.56 0.88
C LEU A 475 -29.86 31.39 1.81
N PRO A 476 -29.73 30.13 1.35
CA PRO A 476 -30.01 28.97 2.20
C PRO A 476 -29.12 28.95 3.45
N SER A 477 -29.64 28.40 4.55
CA SER A 477 -28.89 28.29 5.81
C SER A 477 -27.65 27.40 5.66
N ASP A 478 -26.67 27.62 6.54
CA ASP A 478 -25.43 26.83 6.51
C ASP A 478 -25.69 25.34 6.77
N ASP A 479 -26.63 25.00 7.66
CA ASP A 479 -27.06 23.63 7.93
C ASP A 479 -27.70 22.95 6.70
N ALA A 480 -28.51 23.68 5.93
CA ALA A 480 -29.10 23.17 4.70
C ALA A 480 -28.03 22.90 3.63
N ILE A 481 -27.06 23.82 3.49
CA ILE A 481 -25.91 23.62 2.60
C ILE A 481 -25.07 22.42 3.05
N LEU A 482 -24.83 22.24 4.35
CA LEU A 482 -24.06 21.12 4.90
C LEU A 482 -24.74 19.76 4.64
N ALA A 483 -26.06 19.70 4.81
CA ALA A 483 -26.86 18.52 4.51
C ALA A 483 -26.75 18.12 3.02
N GLU A 484 -26.89 19.08 2.11
CA GLU A 484 -26.75 18.86 0.67
C GLU A 484 -25.33 18.49 0.25
N ILE A 485 -24.28 19.05 0.88
CA ILE A 485 -22.89 18.61 0.65
C ILE A 485 -22.71 17.13 1.00
N ARG A 486 -23.25 16.67 2.14
CA ARG A 486 -23.20 15.25 2.52
C ARG A 486 -23.91 14.36 1.49
N ASP A 487 -25.07 14.76 0.98
CA ASP A 487 -25.80 14.00 -0.05
C ASP A 487 -25.05 13.94 -1.40
N ILE A 488 -24.45 15.06 -1.83
CA ILE A 488 -23.63 15.12 -3.05
C ILE A 488 -22.41 14.19 -2.94
N LEU A 489 -21.69 14.25 -1.80
CA LEU A 489 -20.52 13.41 -1.56
C LEU A 489 -20.87 11.92 -1.44
N ALA A 490 -22.05 11.57 -0.92
CA ALA A 490 -22.50 10.18 -0.81
C ALA A 490 -22.88 9.54 -2.16
N LYS A 491 -23.26 10.33 -3.17
CA LYS A 491 -23.76 9.86 -4.48
C LYS A 491 -22.76 10.00 -5.63
N THR A 492 -21.63 10.65 -5.42
CA THR A 492 -20.66 10.99 -6.49
C THR A 492 -19.34 10.24 -6.30
N ASP A 493 -18.66 9.88 -7.39
CA ASP A 493 -17.31 9.31 -7.32
C ASP A 493 -16.30 10.32 -6.75
N LEU A 494 -15.83 10.03 -5.54
CA LEU A 494 -14.87 10.82 -4.79
C LEU A 494 -13.51 11.00 -5.51
N MET A 495 -13.18 10.15 -6.49
CA MET A 495 -11.95 10.26 -7.27
C MET A 495 -12.01 11.36 -8.35
N THR A 496 -13.20 11.90 -8.65
CA THR A 496 -13.42 12.90 -9.72
C THR A 496 -14.00 14.23 -9.22
N ILE A 497 -14.47 14.27 -7.97
CA ILE A 497 -15.17 15.42 -7.41
C ILE A 497 -14.23 16.59 -7.11
N THR A 498 -14.68 17.81 -7.39
CA THR A 498 -13.94 19.05 -7.09
C THR A 498 -14.80 20.03 -6.30
N LYS A 499 -14.18 20.88 -5.48
CA LYS A 499 -14.90 21.95 -4.74
C LYS A 499 -15.73 22.86 -5.67
N LYS A 500 -15.28 23.04 -6.92
CA LYS A 500 -16.04 23.77 -7.96
C LYS A 500 -17.29 23.00 -8.40
N SER A 501 -17.18 21.69 -8.63
CA SER A 501 -18.33 20.84 -8.98
C SER A 501 -19.37 20.79 -7.85
N VAL A 502 -18.92 20.70 -6.59
CA VAL A 502 -19.82 20.74 -5.42
C VAL A 502 -20.59 22.07 -5.38
N LYS A 503 -19.89 23.22 -5.55
CA LYS A 503 -20.56 24.53 -5.62
C LYS A 503 -21.58 24.58 -6.78
N SER A 504 -21.20 24.18 -7.99
CA SER A 504 -22.10 24.19 -9.15
C SER A 504 -23.36 23.34 -8.94
N GLU A 505 -23.23 22.19 -8.28
CA GLU A 505 -24.37 21.31 -7.97
C GLU A 505 -25.25 21.88 -6.86
N LEU A 506 -24.68 22.52 -5.82
CA LEU A 506 -25.44 23.25 -4.80
C LEU A 506 -26.22 24.43 -5.40
N GLU A 507 -25.60 25.20 -6.30
CA GLU A 507 -26.26 26.30 -7.02
C GLU A 507 -27.42 25.78 -7.89
N ARG A 508 -27.27 24.58 -8.47
CA ARG A 508 -28.35 23.90 -9.21
C ARG A 508 -29.49 23.43 -8.30
N ARG A 509 -29.19 22.96 -7.09
CA ARG A 509 -30.20 22.47 -6.12
C ARG A 509 -30.97 23.59 -5.43
N PHE A 510 -30.27 24.66 -5.01
CA PHE A 510 -30.89 25.80 -4.33
C PHE A 510 -31.43 26.87 -5.29
N GLY A 511 -31.10 26.81 -6.58
CA GLY A 511 -31.61 27.75 -7.60
C GLY A 511 -31.09 29.18 -7.46
N VAL A 512 -30.08 29.41 -6.62
CA VAL A 512 -29.48 30.73 -6.32
C VAL A 512 -27.95 30.68 -6.44
N PRO A 513 -27.30 31.78 -6.84
CA PRO A 513 -25.84 31.87 -6.83
C PRO A 513 -25.30 31.89 -5.39
N LEU A 514 -24.32 31.02 -5.10
CA LEU A 514 -23.73 30.80 -3.78
C LEU A 514 -22.31 31.36 -3.69
N ASP A 515 -21.96 32.39 -4.47
CA ASP A 515 -20.63 33.01 -4.43
C ASP A 515 -20.28 33.59 -3.05
N ALA A 516 -21.26 34.20 -2.37
CA ALA A 516 -21.09 34.68 -0.99
C ALA A 516 -20.72 33.57 0.01
N LYS A 517 -21.16 32.33 -0.24
CA LYS A 517 -20.89 31.16 0.63
C LYS A 517 -19.82 30.22 0.09
N ARG A 518 -19.07 30.62 -0.95
CA ARG A 518 -17.99 29.83 -1.56
C ARG A 518 -16.92 29.38 -0.56
N ALA A 519 -16.56 30.24 0.40
CA ALA A 519 -15.59 29.91 1.45
C ALA A 519 -16.11 28.83 2.40
N TYR A 520 -17.36 28.96 2.86
CA TYR A 520 -18.04 27.98 3.72
C TYR A 520 -18.14 26.61 3.03
N ILE A 521 -18.68 26.56 1.80
CA ILE A 521 -18.79 25.33 0.99
C ILE A 521 -17.41 24.66 0.84
N GLY A 522 -16.37 25.45 0.56
CA GLY A 522 -15.01 24.96 0.40
C GLY A 522 -14.39 24.37 1.67
N SER A 523 -14.76 24.89 2.85
CA SER A 523 -14.34 24.38 4.17
C SER A 523 -15.15 23.15 4.57
N ALA A 524 -16.48 23.22 4.51
CA ALA A 524 -17.40 22.13 4.86
C ALA A 524 -17.14 20.85 4.03
N THR A 525 -16.89 21.00 2.72
CA THR A 525 -16.52 19.87 1.84
C THR A 525 -15.23 19.19 2.30
N GLU A 526 -14.24 19.96 2.76
CA GLU A 526 -12.94 19.43 3.20
C GLU A 526 -13.01 18.82 4.60
N ALA A 527 -13.82 19.39 5.50
CA ALA A 527 -14.11 18.83 6.82
C ALA A 527 -14.83 17.48 6.71
N ILE A 528 -15.84 17.34 5.85
CA ILE A 528 -16.51 16.05 5.62
C ILE A 528 -15.56 15.02 4.99
N LEU A 529 -14.80 15.40 3.96
CA LEU A 529 -13.82 14.50 3.31
C LEU A 529 -12.65 14.09 4.23
N SER A 530 -12.37 14.85 5.29
CA SER A 530 -11.36 14.52 6.31
C SER A 530 -11.95 13.86 7.56
N GLY A 531 -13.26 13.60 7.60
CA GLY A 531 -13.94 12.94 8.72
C GLY A 531 -14.09 13.80 9.97
N GLN A 532 -14.07 15.14 9.83
CA GLN A 532 -14.23 16.10 10.92
C GLN A 532 -15.68 16.55 11.14
N LEU A 533 -16.57 16.32 10.16
CA LEU A 533 -18.01 16.66 10.15
C LEU A 533 -18.86 15.59 9.46
#